data_AF-A0A0S2Z523-F1
#
_entry.id   AF-A0A0S2Z523-F1
#
_cell.length_a   1.000
_cell.length_b   1.000
_cell.length_c   1.000
_cell.angle_alpha   90.00
_cell.angle_beta   90.00
_cell.angle_gamma   90.00
#
_symmetry.space_group_name_H-M   'P 1'
#
loop_
_entity.id
_entity.type
_entity.pdbx_description
1 polymer ?
#
loop_
_entity_poly.entity_id
_entity_poly.type
_entity_poly.pdbx_seq_one_letter_code
_entity_poly.pdbx_strand_id
1 'polypeptide(L)'
;MAAVAALQLGLRAAGLGRVQRRKWKLNLIAELESRVLAEPVPLPADPMELKNLEYRPVKVRGCFDHSKELYMMPRTMVDPVREAREGGLISSSTQSGAYVVTPFHCTDLGVTILVNRGFVPRKKVNPETRQKGQIEGEVDLIGMVRLTETRQPFVPENNPERNHWHYRDLEAMARITGAEPIFIDANFQSTVPGGPIGGQTRVTLRNEHLQYIVTWYGLSAATSYLWFKKFLRGTPGV
;
A
#
# COMPACT_ATOMS: atom_id res chain seq x y z
N MET A 1 -2.64 12.00 47.21
CA MET A 1 -2.76 13.19 46.34
C MET A 1 -1.77 13.15 45.17
N ALA A 2 -0.46 13.05 45.40
CA ALA A 2 0.56 13.05 44.34
C ALA A 2 0.40 11.94 43.28
N ALA A 3 0.10 10.70 43.68
CA ALA A 3 -0.05 9.57 42.75
C ALA A 3 -1.23 9.74 41.76
N VAL A 4 -2.34 10.34 42.21
CA VAL A 4 -3.51 10.57 41.34
C VAL A 4 -3.23 11.73 40.37
N ALA A 5 -2.56 12.78 40.83
CA ALA A 5 -2.14 13.87 39.96
C ALA A 5 -1.17 13.37 38.87
N ALA A 6 -0.18 12.56 39.23
CA ALA A 6 0.77 11.95 38.29
C ALA A 6 0.05 11.07 37.25
N LEU A 7 -0.94 10.26 37.66
CA LEU A 7 -1.76 9.46 36.76
C LEU A 7 -2.57 10.33 35.78
N GLN A 8 -3.18 11.42 36.26
CA GLN A 8 -3.93 12.35 35.40
C GLN A 8 -3.04 13.06 34.37
N LEU A 9 -1.87 13.52 34.81
CA LEU A 9 -0.86 14.12 33.92
C LEU A 9 -0.41 13.14 32.85
N GLY A 10 -0.15 11.88 33.22
CA GLY A 10 0.22 10.82 32.28
C GLY A 10 -0.87 10.54 31.23
N LEU A 11 -2.13 10.43 31.66
CA LEU A 11 -3.27 10.18 30.76
C LEU A 11 -3.50 11.35 29.77
N ARG A 12 -3.40 12.59 30.25
CA ARG A 12 -3.54 13.79 29.40
C ARG A 12 -2.39 13.94 28.42
N ALA A 13 -1.15 13.70 28.87
CA ALA A 13 0.02 13.72 27.99
C ALA A 13 -0.07 12.64 26.90
N ALA A 14 -0.51 11.43 27.26
CA ALA A 14 -0.79 10.37 26.30
C ALA A 14 -1.88 10.78 25.29
N GLY A 15 -2.97 11.37 25.76
CA GLY A 15 -4.03 11.91 24.90
C GLY A 15 -3.54 12.98 23.93
N LEU A 16 -2.74 13.94 24.40
CA LEU A 16 -2.16 15.01 23.58
C LEU A 16 -1.23 14.47 22.49
N GLY A 17 -0.36 13.50 22.83
CA GLY A 17 0.51 12.84 21.86
C GLY A 17 -0.27 12.12 20.75
N ARG A 18 -1.42 11.51 21.08
CA ARG A 18 -2.31 10.90 20.07
C ARG A 18 -2.96 11.94 19.15
N VAL A 19 -3.32 13.12 19.67
CA VAL A 19 -3.85 14.23 18.86
C VAL A 19 -2.81 14.74 17.87
N GLN A 20 -1.58 15.00 18.33
CA GLN A 20 -0.49 15.45 17.46
C GLN A 20 -0.18 14.42 16.37
N ARG A 21 -0.07 13.14 16.75
CA ARG A 21 0.14 12.05 15.79
C ARG A 21 -0.99 11.93 14.77
N ARG A 22 -2.25 12.15 15.18
CA ARG A 22 -3.40 12.20 14.27
C ARG A 22 -3.25 13.33 13.25
N LYS A 23 -2.92 14.55 13.69
CA LYS A 23 -2.72 15.70 12.78
C LYS A 23 -1.62 15.44 11.76
N TRP A 24 -0.46 14.98 12.20
CA TRP A 24 0.64 14.60 11.31
C TRP A 24 0.22 13.55 10.28
N LYS A 25 -0.49 12.50 10.73
CA LYS A 25 -0.96 11.44 9.84
C LYS A 25 -2.01 11.91 8.84
N LEU A 26 -2.91 12.80 9.24
CA LEU A 26 -3.89 13.39 8.32
C LEU A 26 -3.20 14.23 7.25
N ASN A 27 -2.16 14.99 7.60
CA ASN A 27 -1.37 15.72 6.62
C ASN A 27 -0.65 14.77 5.65
N LEU A 28 -0.09 13.67 6.14
CA LEU A 28 0.55 12.66 5.30
C LEU A 28 -0.45 11.97 4.36
N ILE A 29 -1.65 11.67 4.83
CA ILE A 29 -2.74 11.13 4.00
C ILE A 29 -3.11 12.14 2.92
N ALA A 30 -3.33 13.41 3.28
CA ALA A 30 -3.69 14.45 2.31
C ALA A 30 -2.59 14.66 1.26
N GLU A 31 -1.32 14.62 1.65
CA GLU A 31 -0.20 14.69 0.71
C GLU A 31 -0.20 13.49 -0.24
N LEU A 32 -0.35 12.26 0.27
CA LEU A 32 -0.41 11.06 -0.57
C LEU A 32 -1.62 11.09 -1.51
N GLU A 33 -2.81 11.46 -1.02
CA GLU A 33 -4.01 11.62 -1.85
C GLU A 33 -3.77 12.63 -2.96
N SER A 34 -3.13 13.77 -2.68
CA SER A 34 -2.80 14.77 -3.70
C SER A 34 -1.84 14.24 -4.77
N ARG A 35 -0.89 13.37 -4.41
CA ARG A 35 0.04 12.75 -5.37
C ARG A 35 -0.65 11.71 -6.24
N VAL A 36 -1.54 10.90 -5.67
CA VAL A 36 -2.27 9.86 -6.39
C VAL A 36 -3.28 10.45 -7.36
N LEU A 37 -3.92 11.56 -6.98
CA LEU A 37 -4.92 12.26 -7.80
C LEU A 37 -4.31 13.26 -8.78
N ALA A 38 -2.98 13.43 -8.79
CA ALA A 38 -2.30 14.32 -9.72
C ALA A 38 -2.48 13.85 -11.17
N GLU A 39 -2.36 14.76 -12.12
CA GLU A 39 -2.41 14.40 -13.54
C GLU A 39 -1.21 13.51 -13.91
N PRO A 40 -1.43 12.45 -14.72
CA PRO A 40 -0.35 11.59 -15.19
C PRO A 40 0.70 12.36 -16.00
N VAL A 41 1.96 12.23 -15.61
CA VAL A 41 3.09 12.83 -16.33
C VAL A 41 3.81 11.79 -17.18
N PRO A 42 4.53 12.16 -18.26
CA PRO A 42 5.43 11.24 -18.94
C PRO A 42 6.47 10.66 -17.97
N LEU A 43 6.82 9.38 -18.12
CA LEU A 43 7.89 8.78 -17.34
C LEU A 43 9.22 9.47 -17.67
N PRO A 44 9.96 10.02 -16.68
CA PRO A 44 11.25 10.64 -16.95
C PRO A 44 12.32 9.59 -17.24
N ALA A 45 13.34 9.98 -18.00
CA ALA A 45 14.49 9.13 -18.30
C ALA A 45 15.48 9.05 -17.13
N ASP A 46 15.49 10.04 -16.21
CA ASP A 46 16.45 10.10 -15.10
C ASP A 46 15.97 9.31 -13.86
N PRO A 47 16.74 8.30 -13.40
CA PRO A 47 16.50 7.60 -12.14
C PRO A 47 16.40 8.49 -10.90
N MET A 48 17.03 9.67 -10.89
CA MET A 48 16.96 10.57 -9.74
C MET A 48 15.58 11.21 -9.59
N GLU A 49 14.93 11.53 -10.72
CA GLU A 49 13.58 12.09 -10.74
C GLU A 49 12.53 11.07 -10.29
N LEU A 50 12.75 9.78 -10.60
CA LEU A 50 11.86 8.68 -10.21
C LEU A 50 11.62 8.58 -8.70
N LYS A 51 12.61 8.91 -7.87
CA LYS A 51 12.44 8.93 -6.41
C LYS A 51 11.40 9.94 -5.95
N ASN A 52 11.29 11.07 -6.65
CA ASN A 52 10.32 12.12 -6.33
C ASN A 52 8.91 11.82 -6.88
N LEU A 53 8.80 10.83 -7.78
CA LEU A 53 7.56 10.40 -8.40
C LEU A 53 6.87 9.25 -7.67
N GLU A 54 7.38 8.76 -6.54
CA GLU A 54 6.70 7.70 -5.80
C GLU A 54 5.25 8.12 -5.46
N TYR A 55 4.30 7.24 -5.79
CA TYR A 55 2.85 7.46 -5.72
C TYR A 55 2.26 8.48 -6.71
N ARG A 56 3.04 9.00 -7.66
CA ARG A 56 2.49 9.76 -8.78
C ARG A 56 2.13 8.86 -9.97
N PRO A 57 1.03 9.15 -10.66
CA PRO A 57 0.72 8.49 -11.91
C PRO A 57 1.67 8.96 -13.02
N VAL A 58 2.10 8.01 -13.84
CA VAL A 58 2.90 8.24 -15.04
C VAL A 58 2.26 7.55 -16.24
N LYS A 59 2.44 8.13 -17.42
CA LYS A 59 2.02 7.56 -18.70
C LYS A 59 3.22 7.00 -19.45
N VAL A 60 3.09 5.79 -19.96
CA VAL A 60 4.06 5.13 -20.84
C VAL A 60 3.35 4.48 -22.02
N ARG A 61 4.06 4.37 -23.14
CA ARG A 61 3.59 3.66 -24.35
C ARG A 61 4.62 2.61 -24.75
N GLY A 62 4.14 1.45 -25.17
CA GLY A 62 5.04 0.34 -25.49
C GLY A 62 4.39 -1.03 -25.54
N CYS A 63 5.23 -2.06 -25.55
CA CYS A 63 4.82 -3.46 -25.69
C CYS A 63 5.28 -4.31 -24.50
N PHE A 64 4.48 -5.30 -24.11
CA PHE A 64 4.86 -6.25 -23.06
C PHE A 64 5.72 -7.40 -23.60
N ASP A 65 6.77 -7.77 -22.87
CA ASP A 65 7.50 -9.02 -23.08
C ASP A 65 6.95 -10.10 -22.13
N HIS A 66 5.92 -10.82 -22.61
CA HIS A 66 5.25 -11.88 -21.86
C HIS A 66 6.12 -13.12 -21.62
N SER A 67 7.26 -13.26 -22.29
CA SER A 67 8.18 -14.40 -22.09
C SER A 67 8.94 -14.31 -20.76
N LYS A 68 8.99 -13.12 -20.16
CA LYS A 68 9.79 -12.82 -18.95
C LYS A 68 8.93 -12.35 -17.77
N GLU A 69 7.69 -12.81 -17.68
CA GLU A 69 6.81 -12.49 -16.55
C GLU A 69 7.42 -12.97 -15.22
N LEU A 70 7.33 -12.14 -14.20
CA LEU A 70 7.73 -12.43 -12.82
C LEU A 70 6.50 -12.49 -11.90
N TYR A 71 6.52 -13.40 -10.93
CA TYR A 71 5.37 -13.62 -10.04
C TYR A 71 5.67 -13.22 -8.60
N MET A 72 5.03 -12.14 -8.15
CA MET A 72 5.08 -11.75 -6.75
C MET A 72 3.98 -12.43 -5.94
N MET A 73 4.33 -13.30 -5.00
CA MET A 73 3.39 -14.15 -4.27
C MET A 73 3.90 -14.54 -2.87
N PRO A 74 2.98 -14.86 -1.92
CA PRO A 74 1.53 -14.75 -2.04
C PRO A 74 1.05 -13.29 -1.99
N ARG A 75 0.04 -12.95 -2.79
CA ARG A 75 -0.66 -11.67 -2.74
C ARG A 75 -2.15 -11.89 -2.57
N THR A 76 -2.81 -10.89 -1.99
CA THR A 76 -4.25 -10.86 -1.77
C THR A 76 -4.83 -9.84 -2.73
N MET A 77 -5.98 -10.18 -3.34
CA MET A 77 -6.71 -9.23 -4.15
C MET A 77 -7.16 -8.02 -3.31
N VAL A 78 -6.85 -6.83 -3.81
CA VAL A 78 -7.36 -5.57 -3.27
C VAL A 78 -8.64 -5.25 -4.04
N ASP A 79 -9.76 -5.25 -3.31
CA ASP A 79 -11.08 -4.89 -3.84
C ASP A 79 -11.65 -3.79 -2.94
N PRO A 80 -11.62 -2.51 -3.38
CA PRO A 80 -12.10 -1.39 -2.56
C PRO A 80 -13.57 -1.52 -2.16
N VAL A 81 -14.41 -2.12 -3.01
CA VAL A 81 -15.84 -2.31 -2.74
C VAL A 81 -16.06 -3.38 -1.69
N ARG A 82 -15.30 -4.49 -1.75
CA ARG A 82 -15.35 -5.52 -0.69
C ARG A 82 -14.71 -5.05 0.60
N GLU A 83 -13.58 -4.35 0.56
CA GLU A 83 -12.93 -3.82 1.77
C GLU A 83 -13.85 -2.87 2.54
N ALA A 84 -14.60 -2.00 1.83
CA ALA A 84 -15.57 -1.10 2.44
C ALA A 84 -16.79 -1.83 3.03
N ARG A 85 -17.24 -2.94 2.42
CA ARG A 85 -18.40 -3.72 2.87
C ARG A 85 -18.07 -4.69 4.01
N GLU A 86 -16.92 -5.34 3.95
CA GLU A 86 -16.56 -6.42 4.87
C GLU A 86 -15.87 -5.92 6.14
N GLY A 87 -15.54 -4.61 6.24
CA GLY A 87 -15.24 -3.95 7.52
C GLY A 87 -14.16 -4.61 8.37
N GLY A 88 -13.17 -5.25 7.76
CA GLY A 88 -12.11 -5.97 8.49
C GLY A 88 -12.53 -7.30 9.14
N LEU A 89 -13.68 -7.86 8.76
CA LEU A 89 -14.09 -9.20 9.19
C LEU A 89 -13.13 -10.25 8.61
N ILE A 90 -12.54 -11.05 9.51
CA ILE A 90 -11.46 -12.02 9.25
C ILE A 90 -11.96 -13.26 8.46
N SER A 91 -13.25 -13.31 8.10
CA SER A 91 -13.89 -14.51 7.53
C SER A 91 -14.15 -14.48 6.03
N SER A 92 -13.85 -13.40 5.30
CA SER A 92 -13.97 -13.44 3.85
C SER A 92 -12.81 -14.24 3.26
N SER A 93 -13.16 -15.21 2.41
CA SER A 93 -12.23 -16.07 1.68
C SER A 93 -11.26 -15.22 0.87
N THR A 94 -10.16 -14.85 1.53
CA THR A 94 -9.16 -13.97 0.97
C THR A 94 -8.48 -14.72 -0.16
N GLN A 95 -8.82 -14.36 -1.39
CA GLN A 95 -8.33 -15.08 -2.56
C GLN A 95 -6.83 -14.84 -2.69
N SER A 96 -6.03 -15.83 -2.29
CA SER A 96 -4.59 -15.82 -2.48
C SER A 96 -4.25 -16.00 -3.95
N GLY A 97 -3.27 -15.25 -4.42
CA GLY A 97 -2.82 -15.23 -5.79
C GLY A 97 -1.44 -14.61 -5.91
N ALA A 98 -1.18 -14.02 -7.07
CA ALA A 98 0.08 -13.37 -7.38
C ALA A 98 -0.16 -12.02 -8.04
N TYR A 99 0.80 -11.11 -7.91
CA TYR A 99 0.95 -10.03 -8.86
C TYR A 99 1.81 -10.50 -10.03
N VAL A 100 1.39 -10.14 -11.24
CA VAL A 100 2.11 -10.42 -12.48
C VAL A 100 2.89 -9.18 -12.86
N VAL A 101 4.22 -9.26 -12.72
CA VAL A 101 5.14 -8.21 -13.18
C VAL A 101 5.65 -8.62 -14.55
N THR A 102 5.55 -7.75 -15.53
CA THR A 102 5.95 -8.04 -16.90
C THR A 102 6.87 -6.94 -17.39
N PRO A 103 8.02 -7.27 -18.02
CA PRO A 103 8.84 -6.26 -18.67
C PRO A 103 8.06 -5.58 -19.79
N PHE A 104 8.24 -4.27 -19.92
CA PHE A 104 7.53 -3.43 -20.84
C PHE A 104 8.52 -2.54 -21.57
N HIS A 105 8.65 -2.74 -22.88
CA HIS A 105 9.53 -1.93 -23.71
C HIS A 105 8.85 -0.60 -24.04
N CYS A 106 9.34 0.49 -23.46
CA CYS A 106 8.82 1.83 -23.69
C CYS A 106 9.34 2.37 -25.03
N THR A 107 8.47 2.46 -26.04
CA THR A 107 8.84 2.93 -27.38
C THR A 107 9.42 4.35 -27.35
N ASP A 108 8.82 5.25 -26.57
CA ASP A 108 9.20 6.66 -26.52
C ASP A 108 10.58 6.89 -25.85
N LEU A 109 10.93 6.04 -24.88
CA LEU A 109 12.18 6.17 -24.09
C LEU A 109 13.28 5.22 -24.57
N GLY A 110 12.94 4.20 -25.38
CA GLY A 110 13.88 3.16 -25.82
C GLY A 110 14.38 2.23 -24.72
N VAL A 111 13.79 2.28 -23.52
CA VAL A 111 14.17 1.45 -22.37
C VAL A 111 13.08 0.44 -22.03
N THR A 112 13.46 -0.67 -21.42
CA THR A 112 12.51 -1.65 -20.89
C THR A 112 12.34 -1.44 -19.39
N ILE A 113 11.12 -1.32 -18.90
CA ILE A 113 10.81 -1.15 -17.46
C ILE A 113 10.02 -2.35 -16.92
N LEU A 114 9.85 -2.42 -15.61
CA LEU A 114 9.01 -3.42 -14.95
C LEU A 114 7.60 -2.86 -14.72
N VAL A 115 6.58 -3.57 -15.19
CA VAL A 115 5.18 -3.19 -14.97
C VAL A 115 4.47 -4.27 -14.18
N ASN A 116 3.99 -3.94 -12.98
CA ASN A 116 3.02 -4.78 -12.30
C ASN A 116 1.65 -4.58 -12.93
N ARG A 117 1.22 -5.59 -13.68
CA ARG A 117 -0.08 -5.62 -14.37
C ARG A 117 -1.24 -5.89 -13.41
N GLY A 118 -0.93 -6.34 -12.20
CA GLY A 118 -1.87 -6.52 -11.11
C GLY A 118 -2.13 -7.98 -10.76
N PHE A 119 -3.28 -8.22 -10.13
CA PHE A 119 -3.59 -9.47 -9.43
C PHE A 119 -4.14 -10.56 -10.34
N VAL A 120 -3.66 -11.78 -10.16
CA VAL A 120 -4.30 -13.00 -10.67
C VAL A 120 -4.52 -14.00 -9.53
N PRO A 121 -5.67 -14.70 -9.49
CA PRO A 121 -5.87 -15.82 -8.60
C PRO A 121 -4.80 -16.90 -8.78
N ARG A 122 -4.50 -17.70 -7.75
CA ARG A 122 -3.50 -18.77 -7.82
C ARG A 122 -3.68 -19.74 -9.00
N LYS A 123 -4.93 -20.03 -9.39
CA LYS A 123 -5.27 -20.89 -10.54
C LYS A 123 -4.94 -20.27 -11.91
N LYS A 124 -4.71 -18.96 -11.96
CA LYS A 124 -4.44 -18.16 -13.16
C LYS A 124 -3.01 -17.61 -13.24
N VAL A 125 -2.11 -18.09 -12.39
CA VAL A 125 -0.70 -17.68 -12.44
C VAL A 125 -0.05 -18.13 -13.75
N ASN A 126 -0.31 -19.37 -14.19
CA ASN A 126 0.17 -19.88 -15.49
C ASN A 126 -0.40 -19.02 -16.65
N PRO A 127 0.44 -18.39 -17.49
CA PRO A 127 0.05 -17.64 -18.68
C PRO A 127 -0.98 -18.35 -19.58
N GLU A 128 -0.83 -19.67 -19.78
CA GLU A 128 -1.68 -20.47 -20.67
C GLU A 128 -3.15 -20.48 -20.23
N THR A 129 -3.40 -20.30 -18.92
CA THR A 129 -4.75 -20.26 -18.34
C THR A 129 -5.40 -18.87 -18.44
N ARG A 130 -4.68 -17.88 -18.96
CA ARG A 130 -5.10 -16.47 -19.07
C ARG A 130 -4.64 -15.82 -20.38
N GLN A 131 -4.73 -16.53 -21.50
CA GLN A 131 -4.29 -16.06 -22.83
C GLN A 131 -4.90 -14.71 -23.23
N LYS A 132 -6.17 -14.45 -22.88
CA LYS A 132 -6.82 -13.13 -23.12
C LYS A 132 -6.10 -11.97 -22.43
N GLY A 133 -5.36 -12.24 -21.37
CA GLY A 133 -4.52 -11.29 -20.68
C GLY A 133 -3.10 -11.19 -21.24
N GLN A 134 -2.72 -11.90 -22.30
CA GLN A 134 -1.44 -11.74 -22.98
C GLN A 134 -1.66 -10.79 -24.17
N ILE A 135 -1.63 -9.50 -23.88
CA ILE A 135 -1.94 -8.48 -24.88
C ILE A 135 -0.74 -8.27 -25.81
N GLU A 136 -0.97 -8.43 -27.09
CA GLU A 136 0.06 -8.23 -28.11
C GLU A 136 -0.03 -6.80 -28.68
N GLY A 137 1.12 -6.27 -29.09
CA GLY A 137 1.23 -4.95 -29.70
C GLY A 137 1.41 -3.82 -28.70
N GLU A 138 1.37 -2.60 -29.25
CA GLU A 138 1.66 -1.37 -28.52
C GLU A 138 0.41 -0.86 -27.78
N VAL A 139 0.59 -0.49 -26.51
CA VAL A 139 -0.49 0.01 -25.64
C VAL A 139 -0.05 1.25 -24.89
N ASP A 140 -1.00 2.17 -24.68
CA ASP A 140 -0.87 3.27 -23.72
C ASP A 140 -1.23 2.74 -22.32
N LEU A 141 -0.31 2.92 -21.36
CA LEU A 141 -0.46 2.47 -19.98
C LEU A 141 -0.30 3.65 -19.02
N ILE A 142 -1.19 3.72 -18.03
CA ILE A 142 -1.04 4.62 -16.90
C ILE A 142 -0.77 3.76 -15.66
N GLY A 143 0.32 4.06 -14.97
CA GLY A 143 0.71 3.33 -13.76
C GLY A 143 1.23 4.27 -12.69
N MET A 144 1.30 3.80 -11.46
CA MET A 144 1.90 4.53 -10.34
C MET A 144 3.35 4.11 -10.16
N VAL A 145 4.27 5.08 -10.10
CA VAL A 145 5.67 4.80 -9.77
C VAL A 145 5.78 4.28 -8.35
N ARG A 146 6.53 3.19 -8.18
CA ARG A 146 6.80 2.59 -6.88
C ARG A 146 8.25 2.14 -6.78
N LEU A 147 8.86 2.41 -5.64
CA LEU A 147 10.28 2.13 -5.42
C LEU A 147 10.50 0.70 -4.92
N THR A 148 11.77 0.31 -4.90
CA THR A 148 12.21 -0.98 -4.33
C THR A 148 11.79 -1.10 -2.87
N GLU A 149 11.35 -2.29 -2.48
CA GLU A 149 10.92 -2.55 -1.11
C GLU A 149 12.11 -2.97 -0.25
N THR A 150 12.22 -2.40 0.95
CA THR A 150 13.11 -2.96 1.98
C THR A 150 12.47 -4.23 2.54
N ARG A 151 13.20 -5.35 2.45
CA ARG A 151 12.76 -6.63 3.02
C ARG A 151 12.53 -6.49 4.52
N GLN A 152 11.31 -6.79 4.97
CA GLN A 152 10.98 -6.82 6.39
C GLN A 152 11.51 -8.09 7.07
N PRO A 153 11.81 -8.05 8.38
CA PRO A 153 12.08 -9.26 9.15
C PRO A 153 10.97 -10.29 8.97
N PHE A 154 11.32 -11.58 8.86
CA PHE A 154 10.40 -12.71 8.67
C PHE A 154 9.75 -12.85 7.28
N VAL A 155 9.99 -11.93 6.34
CA VAL A 155 9.64 -12.17 4.93
C VAL A 155 10.69 -13.11 4.32
N PRO A 156 10.34 -14.23 3.67
CA PRO A 156 11.33 -15.10 3.04
C PRO A 156 12.13 -14.37 1.94
N GLU A 157 13.33 -14.85 1.64
CA GLU A 157 14.11 -14.31 0.52
C GLU A 157 13.47 -14.66 -0.83
N ASN A 158 13.63 -13.78 -1.82
CA ASN A 158 13.17 -14.04 -3.17
C ASN A 158 13.86 -15.28 -3.74
N ASN A 159 13.15 -16.04 -4.58
CA ASN A 159 13.70 -17.19 -5.30
C ASN A 159 13.62 -16.93 -6.82
N PRO A 160 14.64 -16.27 -7.40
CA PRO A 160 14.76 -16.04 -8.83
C PRO A 160 14.63 -17.28 -9.70
N GLU A 161 15.24 -18.40 -9.30
CA GLU A 161 15.29 -19.62 -10.10
C GLU A 161 13.90 -20.24 -10.29
N ARG A 162 13.03 -20.13 -9.27
CA ARG A 162 11.64 -20.59 -9.33
C ARG A 162 10.66 -19.49 -9.71
N ASN A 163 11.16 -18.29 -10.03
CA ASN A 163 10.36 -17.11 -10.32
C ASN A 163 9.32 -16.80 -9.23
N HIS A 164 9.72 -16.96 -7.97
CA HIS A 164 8.89 -16.67 -6.81
C HIS A 164 9.44 -15.48 -6.05
N TRP A 165 8.70 -14.37 -6.09
CA TRP A 165 9.11 -13.10 -5.49
C TRP A 165 8.20 -12.77 -4.30
N HIS A 166 8.78 -12.58 -3.13
CA HIS A 166 8.03 -12.21 -1.94
C HIS A 166 7.93 -10.69 -1.78
N TYR A 167 8.98 -9.96 -2.12
CA TYR A 167 9.05 -8.50 -2.09
C TYR A 167 9.63 -7.95 -3.40
N ARG A 168 9.35 -6.68 -3.68
CA ARG A 168 9.83 -6.00 -4.87
C ARG A 168 11.31 -5.62 -4.71
N ASP A 169 12.18 -6.34 -5.37
CA ASP A 169 13.61 -6.06 -5.47
C ASP A 169 13.92 -5.66 -6.92
N LEU A 170 13.99 -4.36 -7.18
CA LEU A 170 14.06 -3.86 -8.56
C LEU A 170 15.36 -4.24 -9.25
N GLU A 171 16.47 -4.22 -8.54
CA GLU A 171 17.78 -4.57 -9.08
C GLU A 171 17.84 -6.05 -9.47
N ALA A 172 17.34 -6.93 -8.61
CA ALA A 172 17.30 -8.37 -8.90
C ALA A 172 16.33 -8.69 -10.03
N MET A 173 15.14 -8.07 -10.06
CA MET A 173 14.15 -8.26 -11.11
C MET A 173 14.64 -7.74 -12.46
N ALA A 174 15.25 -6.55 -12.49
CA ALA A 174 15.86 -5.93 -13.66
C ALA A 174 16.93 -6.84 -14.27
N ARG A 175 17.85 -7.36 -13.44
CA ARG A 175 18.95 -8.22 -13.90
C ARG A 175 18.49 -9.47 -14.65
N ILE A 176 17.38 -10.07 -14.22
CA ILE A 176 16.85 -11.31 -14.82
C ILE A 176 16.08 -11.01 -16.10
N THR A 177 15.39 -9.88 -16.14
CA THR A 177 14.51 -9.50 -17.26
C THR A 177 15.25 -8.75 -18.37
N GLY A 178 16.38 -8.11 -18.03
CA GLY A 178 17.07 -7.13 -18.89
C GLY A 178 16.36 -5.78 -18.93
N ALA A 179 15.49 -5.51 -17.95
CA ALA A 179 14.84 -4.21 -17.77
C ALA A 179 15.72 -3.27 -16.93
N GLU A 180 15.45 -1.99 -16.99
CA GLU A 180 15.92 -1.00 -16.02
C GLU A 180 15.20 -1.19 -14.67
N PRO A 181 15.81 -0.81 -13.53
CA PRO A 181 15.21 -0.90 -12.19
C PRO A 181 14.13 0.17 -11.96
N ILE A 182 13.23 0.31 -12.93
CA ILE A 182 12.09 1.23 -12.95
C ILE A 182 10.82 0.40 -12.87
N PHE A 183 9.93 0.74 -11.96
CA PHE A 183 8.73 -0.04 -11.70
C PHE A 183 7.48 0.81 -11.58
N ILE A 184 6.42 0.37 -12.27
CA ILE A 184 5.09 0.99 -12.19
C ILE A 184 4.01 -0.06 -11.88
N ASP A 185 3.08 0.28 -10.98
CA ASP A 185 1.85 -0.47 -10.75
C ASP A 185 0.78 0.03 -11.74
N ALA A 186 0.32 -0.82 -12.67
CA ALA A 186 -0.72 -0.48 -13.62
C ALA A 186 -2.02 -0.08 -12.90
N ASN A 187 -2.69 0.96 -13.40
CA ASN A 187 -3.95 1.41 -12.83
C ASN A 187 -5.10 0.42 -13.15
N PHE A 188 -6.28 0.66 -12.58
CA PHE A 188 -7.43 -0.21 -12.79
C PHE A 188 -7.93 -0.20 -14.24
N GLN A 189 -7.80 0.91 -14.98
CA GLN A 189 -8.25 1.03 -16.37
C GLN A 189 -7.42 0.15 -17.33
N SER A 190 -6.19 -0.19 -16.95
CA SER A 190 -5.33 -1.13 -17.68
C SER A 190 -5.71 -2.61 -17.47
N THR A 191 -6.77 -2.89 -16.72
CA THR A 191 -7.26 -4.26 -16.49
C THR A 191 -7.81 -4.86 -17.78
N VAL A 192 -7.32 -6.04 -18.14
CA VAL A 192 -7.80 -6.79 -19.30
C VAL A 192 -8.74 -7.90 -18.83
N PRO A 193 -9.99 -8.00 -19.34
CA PRO A 193 -10.91 -9.06 -18.97
C PRO A 193 -10.30 -10.46 -19.17
N GLY A 194 -10.20 -11.22 -18.08
CA GLY A 194 -9.60 -12.55 -18.07
C GLY A 194 -8.08 -12.57 -17.82
N GLY A 195 -7.43 -11.41 -17.80
CA GLY A 195 -6.03 -11.21 -17.43
C GLY A 195 -5.83 -10.70 -15.99
N PRO A 196 -4.64 -10.15 -15.68
CA PRO A 196 -4.36 -9.50 -14.41
C PRO A 196 -5.27 -8.29 -14.14
N ILE A 197 -5.68 -8.13 -12.88
CA ILE A 197 -6.53 -7.04 -12.40
C ILE A 197 -5.64 -5.92 -11.88
N GLY A 198 -5.58 -4.79 -12.58
CA GLY A 198 -4.79 -3.62 -12.20
C GLY A 198 -5.35 -2.87 -10.98
N GLY A 199 -4.70 -1.76 -10.61
CA GLY A 199 -5.14 -0.91 -9.51
C GLY A 199 -4.98 -1.54 -8.12
N GLN A 200 -4.01 -2.43 -7.96
CA GLN A 200 -3.80 -3.20 -6.71
C GLN A 200 -2.92 -2.46 -5.68
N THR A 201 -2.53 -1.23 -5.97
CA THR A 201 -1.75 -0.39 -5.07
C THR A 201 -2.61 0.07 -3.89
N ARG A 202 -2.38 -0.49 -2.70
CA ARG A 202 -2.99 0.01 -1.46
C ARG A 202 -2.33 1.32 -1.04
N VAL A 203 -3.07 2.42 -1.13
CA VAL A 203 -2.67 3.75 -0.60
C VAL A 203 -3.46 4.09 0.68
N THR A 204 -3.88 3.09 1.44
CA THR A 204 -4.65 3.31 2.66
C THR A 204 -3.75 3.31 3.89
N LEU A 205 -3.72 4.43 4.62
CA LEU A 205 -3.07 4.54 5.92
C LEU A 205 -4.10 4.32 7.04
N ARG A 206 -4.05 3.15 7.69
CA ARG A 206 -4.99 2.76 8.76
C ARG A 206 -5.07 3.82 9.88
N ASN A 207 -6.24 4.42 10.15
CA ASN A 207 -6.38 5.55 11.08
C ASN A 207 -7.21 5.20 12.35
N GLU A 208 -6.57 4.57 13.35
CA GLU A 208 -7.22 4.22 14.63
C GLU A 208 -7.14 5.34 15.70
N HIS A 209 -6.58 6.50 15.35
CA HIS A 209 -6.15 7.48 16.35
C HIS A 209 -7.30 8.10 17.13
N LEU A 210 -8.48 8.25 16.51
CA LEU A 210 -9.65 8.80 17.18
C LEU A 210 -10.15 7.88 18.31
N GLN A 211 -10.20 6.57 18.07
CA GLN A 211 -10.59 5.60 19.10
C GLN A 211 -9.68 5.69 20.31
N TYR A 212 -8.36 5.72 20.09
CA TYR A 212 -7.41 5.88 21.19
C TYR A 212 -7.55 7.20 21.93
N ILE A 213 -7.77 8.31 21.22
CA ILE A 213 -8.02 9.63 21.85
C ILE A 213 -9.23 9.52 22.80
N VAL A 214 -10.35 8.95 22.33
CA VAL A 214 -11.55 8.73 23.15
C VAL A 214 -11.26 7.85 24.35
N THR A 215 -10.51 6.76 24.20
CA THR A 215 -10.14 5.89 25.32
C THR A 215 -9.32 6.62 26.38
N TRP A 216 -8.26 7.36 25.99
CA TRP A 216 -7.37 8.03 26.94
C TRP A 216 -8.05 9.19 27.66
N TYR A 217 -8.81 10.03 26.94
CA TYR A 217 -9.56 11.12 27.57
C TYR A 217 -10.76 10.60 28.38
N GLY A 218 -11.41 9.52 27.94
CA GLY A 218 -12.48 8.85 28.68
C GLY A 218 -11.99 8.27 30.01
N LEU A 219 -10.84 7.59 30.02
CA LEU A 219 -10.20 7.10 31.23
C LEU A 219 -9.79 8.26 32.16
N SER A 220 -9.24 9.35 31.62
CA SER A 220 -8.91 10.56 32.40
C SER A 220 -10.15 11.18 33.05
N ALA A 221 -11.27 11.27 32.31
CA ALA A 221 -12.52 11.81 32.81
C ALA A 221 -13.15 10.91 33.89
N ALA A 222 -13.21 9.59 33.65
CA ALA A 222 -13.75 8.63 34.61
C ALA A 222 -12.96 8.62 35.92
N THR A 223 -11.63 8.58 35.83
CA THR A 223 -10.76 8.63 37.02
C THR A 223 -10.84 9.97 37.75
N SER A 224 -10.97 11.09 37.02
CA SER A 224 -11.19 12.42 37.63
C SER A 224 -12.52 12.48 38.37
N TYR A 225 -13.59 11.93 37.77
CA TYR A 225 -14.92 11.87 38.37
C TYR A 225 -14.95 11.01 39.64
N LEU A 226 -14.34 9.82 39.60
CA LEU A 226 -14.24 8.94 40.76
C LEU A 226 -13.46 9.59 41.91
N TRP A 227 -12.37 10.30 41.57
CA TRP A 227 -11.59 11.04 42.55
C TRP A 227 -12.39 12.20 43.17
N PHE A 228 -13.08 13.00 42.35
CA PHE A 228 -13.96 14.07 42.81
C PHE A 228 -15.06 13.54 43.72
N LYS A 229 -15.75 12.46 43.34
CA LYS A 229 -16.80 11.84 44.15
C LYS A 229 -16.26 11.36 45.51
N LYS A 230 -15.07 10.74 45.53
CA LYS A 230 -14.50 10.14 46.74
C LYS A 230 -13.96 11.18 47.72
N PHE A 231 -13.32 12.24 47.24
CA PHE A 231 -12.57 13.18 48.10
C PHE A 231 -13.18 14.58 48.21
N LEU A 232 -14.01 15.01 47.25
CA LEU A 232 -14.60 16.36 47.23
C LEU A 232 -16.11 16.37 47.55
N ARG A 233 -16.81 15.25 47.39
CA ARG A 233 -18.21 15.08 47.85
C ARG A 233 -18.33 14.35 49.20
N GLY A 234 -17.23 13.83 49.73
CA GLY A 234 -17.17 13.04 50.97
C GLY A 234 -16.92 13.83 52.25
N THR A 235 -17.50 15.03 52.40
CA THR A 235 -17.62 15.72 53.69
C THR A 235 -19.00 16.35 53.78
N PRO A 236 -19.94 15.64 54.42
CA PRO A 236 -20.66 16.23 55.55
C PRO A 236 -20.70 15.31 56.80
N GLY A 237 -20.29 15.87 57.95
CA GLY A 237 -20.39 15.37 59.35
C GLY A 237 -19.28 14.39 59.77
N VAL A 238 -18.55 14.45 60.88
CA VAL A 238 -18.74 15.04 62.24
C VAL A 238 -20.16 14.97 62.76
#